data_AF-A0A8D2N591-F1
#
_entry.id   AF-A0A8D2N591-F1
#
_cell.length_a   1.000
_cell.length_b   1.000
_cell.length_c   1.000
_cell.angle_alpha   90.00
_cell.angle_beta   90.00
_cell.angle_gamma   90.00
#
_symmetry.space_group_name_H-M   'P 1'
#
loop_
_entity.id
_entity.type
_entity.pdbx_description
1 polymer ?
#
loop_
_entity_poly.entity_id
_entity_poly.type
_entity_poly.pdbx_seq_one_letter_code
_entity_poly.pdbx_strand_id
1 'polypeptide(L)'
;LTSLCLSVCLSAVGAASAEEVSPRAVWLFRELIKCTLPESHPLLEFNGYGCYCGLGGSGTPVDDLDKCCQAHDNCYTQAKKMESCKFLVDNPYTKLYHYSCSNGQITCSSKNSECAAFICNCDRTAAMCFAKMPYNPEHMRLDKDKYCK
;
A
#
# COMPACT_ATOMS: atom_id res chain seq x y z
N LEU A 1 -32.56 46.27 -38.77
CA LEU A 1 -31.56 45.73 -37.82
C LEU A 1 -32.08 44.39 -37.31
N THR A 2 -31.60 43.28 -37.86
CA THR A 2 -31.83 41.94 -37.29
C THR A 2 -30.47 41.30 -37.11
N SER A 3 -30.19 40.95 -35.86
CA SER A 3 -28.88 40.63 -35.31
C SER A 3 -28.38 39.25 -35.77
N LEU A 4 -27.14 39.16 -36.25
CA LEU A 4 -26.43 37.89 -36.43
C LEU A 4 -25.92 37.41 -35.06
N CYS A 5 -26.41 36.28 -34.56
CA CYS A 5 -25.76 35.57 -33.46
C CYS A 5 -24.67 34.65 -34.03
N LEU A 6 -23.39 35.04 -33.91
CA LEU A 6 -22.27 34.11 -34.05
C LEU A 6 -22.24 33.19 -32.82
N SER A 7 -22.53 31.91 -33.02
CA SER A 7 -22.30 30.89 -32.00
C SER A 7 -20.82 30.49 -32.02
N VAL A 8 -20.08 30.91 -31.00
CA VAL A 8 -18.71 30.47 -30.74
C VAL A 8 -18.79 29.07 -30.13
N CYS A 9 -18.32 28.05 -30.86
CA CYS A 9 -18.15 26.71 -30.32
C CYS A 9 -16.99 26.73 -29.31
N LEU A 10 -17.31 26.84 -28.02
CA LEU A 10 -16.36 26.61 -26.94
C LEU A 10 -16.06 25.10 -26.93
N SER A 11 -14.92 24.71 -27.48
CA SER A 11 -14.35 23.39 -27.29
C SER A 11 -14.07 23.20 -25.80
N ALA A 12 -14.88 22.38 -25.13
CA ALA A 12 -14.61 21.94 -23.79
C ALA A 12 -13.28 21.18 -23.80
N VAL A 13 -12.23 21.79 -23.29
CA VAL A 13 -10.99 21.09 -22.94
C VAL A 13 -11.37 20.19 -21.77
N GLY A 14 -11.53 18.90 -22.04
CA GLY A 14 -11.73 17.91 -20.99
C GLY A 14 -10.54 17.96 -20.05
N ALA A 15 -10.78 18.37 -18.81
CA ALA A 15 -9.82 18.15 -17.75
C ALA A 15 -9.72 16.63 -17.56
N ALA A 16 -8.61 16.04 -18.00
CA ALA A 16 -8.23 14.71 -17.57
C ALA A 16 -8.01 14.81 -16.05
N SER A 17 -9.04 14.45 -15.29
CA SER A 17 -8.87 14.17 -13.88
C SER A 17 -7.91 13.00 -13.83
N ALA A 18 -6.73 13.20 -13.23
CA ALA A 18 -5.85 12.09 -12.89
C ALA A 18 -6.73 11.08 -12.14
N GLU A 19 -6.94 9.90 -12.72
CA GLU A 19 -7.64 8.84 -12.02
C GLU A 19 -6.85 8.60 -10.73
N GLU A 20 -7.43 8.99 -9.60
CA GLU A 20 -6.93 8.56 -8.32
C GLU A 20 -6.96 7.04 -8.36
N VAL A 21 -5.79 6.43 -8.51
CA VAL A 21 -5.58 5.01 -8.29
C VAL A 21 -6.09 4.75 -6.89
N SER A 22 -7.35 4.35 -6.76
CA SER A 22 -7.95 3.95 -5.50
C SER A 22 -7.72 2.45 -5.37
N PRO A 23 -6.60 2.01 -4.77
CA PRO A 23 -6.26 0.62 -4.75
C PRO A 23 -6.98 0.09 -3.52
N ARG A 24 -8.20 -0.42 -3.69
CA ARG A 24 -9.00 -0.97 -2.57
C ARG A 24 -8.20 -1.96 -1.70
N ALA A 25 -7.14 -2.59 -2.22
CA ALA A 25 -6.25 -3.46 -1.43
C ALA A 25 -5.28 -2.70 -0.50
N VAL A 26 -4.77 -1.52 -0.87
CA VAL A 26 -3.98 -0.66 0.06
C VAL A 26 -4.83 -0.26 1.26
N TRP A 27 -6.14 -0.06 1.05
CA TRP A 27 -7.08 0.14 2.14
C TRP A 27 -7.20 -1.09 3.04
N LEU A 28 -7.20 -2.31 2.50
CA LEU A 28 -7.20 -3.53 3.32
C LEU A 28 -5.96 -3.61 4.20
N PHE A 29 -4.75 -3.34 3.67
CA PHE A 29 -3.54 -3.36 4.50
C PHE A 29 -3.60 -2.33 5.63
N ARG A 30 -4.12 -1.12 5.37
CA ARG A 30 -4.37 -0.12 6.40
C ARG A 30 -5.28 -0.65 7.52
N GLU A 31 -6.36 -1.36 7.18
CA GLU A 31 -7.25 -1.95 8.18
C GLU A 31 -6.54 -3.04 9.01
N LEU A 32 -5.66 -3.83 8.39
CA LEU A 32 -4.84 -4.81 9.10
C LEU A 32 -3.89 -4.13 10.10
N ILE A 33 -3.22 -3.04 9.70
CA ILE A 33 -2.39 -2.27 10.63
C ILE A 33 -3.24 -1.72 11.78
N LYS A 34 -4.42 -1.16 11.49
CA LYS A 34 -5.36 -0.66 12.50
C LYS A 34 -5.87 -1.75 13.44
N CYS A 35 -6.02 -2.99 12.98
CA CYS A 35 -6.36 -4.13 13.83
C CYS A 35 -5.30 -4.33 14.93
N THR A 36 -4.02 -4.29 14.56
CA THR A 36 -2.90 -4.56 15.49
C THR A 36 -2.40 -3.33 16.24
N LEU A 37 -2.62 -2.14 15.69
CA LEU A 37 -2.21 -0.84 16.23
C LEU A 37 -3.37 0.16 16.10
N PRO A 38 -4.39 0.11 16.98
CA PRO A 38 -5.60 0.92 16.84
C PRO A 38 -5.35 2.43 16.78
N GLU A 39 -4.40 2.92 17.59
CA GLU A 39 -4.07 4.35 17.72
C GLU A 39 -3.19 4.90 16.60
N SER A 40 -2.62 4.03 15.75
CA SER A 40 -1.72 4.45 14.67
C SER A 40 -2.43 5.30 13.62
N HIS A 41 -1.67 6.09 12.85
CA HIS A 41 -2.13 6.70 11.61
C HIS A 41 -1.35 6.10 10.43
N PRO A 42 -1.74 4.93 9.90
CA PRO A 42 -0.83 4.12 9.08
C PRO A 42 -0.23 4.81 7.86
N LEU A 43 -1.04 5.61 7.16
CA LEU A 43 -0.60 6.38 5.99
C LEU A 43 0.33 7.55 6.33
N LEU A 44 0.27 8.06 7.56
CA LEU A 44 1.10 9.18 8.01
C LEU A 44 2.36 8.71 8.74
N GLU A 45 2.29 7.57 9.42
CA GLU A 45 3.39 7.06 10.25
C GLU A 45 4.31 6.13 9.46
N PHE A 46 3.76 5.22 8.64
CA PHE A 46 4.56 4.19 7.99
C PHE A 46 4.90 4.50 6.53
N ASN A 47 4.09 5.29 5.81
CA ASN A 47 4.41 5.63 4.43
C ASN A 47 5.49 6.71 4.35
N GLY A 48 6.63 6.40 3.75
CA GLY A 48 7.79 7.27 3.68
C GLY A 48 8.74 7.14 4.89
N TYR A 49 8.59 6.08 5.68
CA TYR A 49 9.48 5.77 6.80
C TYR A 49 10.70 4.98 6.32
N GLY A 50 11.88 5.36 6.79
CA GLY A 50 13.13 4.64 6.51
C GLY A 50 13.42 4.50 5.02
N CYS A 51 14.09 3.42 4.66
CA CYS A 51 14.47 3.12 3.30
C CYS A 51 13.39 2.35 2.53
N TYR A 52 12.62 1.51 3.21
CA TYR A 52 11.71 0.55 2.59
C TYR A 52 10.23 0.88 2.78
N CYS A 53 9.80 1.50 3.87
CA CYS A 53 8.37 1.72 4.07
C CYS A 53 7.81 2.79 3.10
N GLY A 54 7.19 2.33 2.01
CA GLY A 54 6.67 3.15 0.91
C GLY A 54 6.84 2.42 -0.43
N LEU A 55 6.66 3.12 -1.55
CA LEU A 55 6.95 2.52 -2.85
C LEU A 55 8.46 2.45 -3.10
N GLY A 56 8.96 1.28 -3.51
CA GLY A 56 10.36 1.07 -3.88
C GLY A 56 11.15 0.34 -2.79
N GLY A 57 12.24 0.95 -2.32
CA GLY A 57 13.10 0.39 -1.28
C GLY A 57 14.46 -0.08 -1.79
N SER A 58 15.53 0.34 -1.12
CA SER A 58 16.91 -0.03 -1.45
C SER A 58 17.84 0.15 -0.24
N GLY A 59 19.05 -0.41 -0.33
CA GLY A 59 20.09 -0.25 0.68
C GLY A 59 19.86 -1.08 1.94
N THR A 60 20.35 -0.58 3.07
CA THR A 60 20.22 -1.25 4.38
C THR A 60 19.05 -0.63 5.16
N PRO A 61 18.12 -1.44 5.72
CA PRO A 61 17.07 -0.92 6.58
C PRO A 61 17.62 -0.18 7.79
N VAL A 62 17.05 0.98 8.13
CA VAL A 62 17.59 1.85 9.19
C VAL A 62 17.26 1.40 10.61
N ASP A 63 16.22 0.58 10.77
CA ASP A 63 15.84 -0.07 12.02
C ASP A 63 14.97 -1.31 11.77
N ASP A 64 14.46 -1.92 12.84
CA ASP A 64 13.65 -3.13 12.75
C ASP A 64 12.24 -2.89 12.18
N LEU A 65 11.69 -1.67 12.30
CA LEU A 65 10.43 -1.31 11.64
C LEU A 65 10.63 -1.26 10.12
N ASP A 66 11.73 -0.66 9.66
CA ASP A 66 12.10 -0.61 8.25
C ASP A 66 12.42 -2.01 7.69
N LYS A 67 12.96 -2.93 8.51
CA LYS A 67 13.09 -4.35 8.14
C LYS A 67 11.74 -5.03 7.92
N CYS A 68 10.70 -4.68 8.69
CA CYS A 68 9.34 -5.18 8.43
C CYS A 68 8.88 -4.78 7.02
N CYS A 69 9.16 -3.55 6.60
CA CYS A 69 8.83 -3.05 5.26
C CYS A 69 9.64 -3.75 4.17
N GLN A 70 10.95 -3.93 4.36
CA GLN A 70 11.77 -4.71 3.44
C GLN A 70 11.23 -6.14 3.25
N ALA A 71 10.83 -6.80 4.34
CA ALA A 71 10.22 -8.12 4.27
C ALA A 71 8.88 -8.12 3.53
N HIS A 72 8.07 -7.07 3.71
CA HIS A 72 6.81 -6.87 2.99
C HIS A 72 7.03 -6.69 1.48
N ASP A 73 7.98 -5.85 1.07
CA ASP A 73 8.36 -5.66 -0.34
C ASP A 73 8.85 -6.96 -0.99
N ASN A 74 9.64 -7.74 -0.25
CA ASN A 74 10.10 -9.05 -0.69
C ASN A 74 8.94 -10.04 -0.84
N CYS A 75 7.95 -9.98 0.05
CA CYS A 75 6.74 -10.79 -0.03
C CYS A 75 5.91 -10.40 -1.27
N TYR A 76 5.71 -9.11 -1.52
CA TYR A 76 5.02 -8.60 -2.71
C TYR A 76 5.77 -8.95 -4.01
N THR A 77 7.10 -8.95 -3.98
CA THR A 77 7.92 -9.39 -5.11
C THR A 77 7.71 -10.88 -5.42
N GLN A 78 7.55 -11.71 -4.39
CA GLN A 78 7.21 -13.12 -4.57
C GLN A 78 5.79 -13.29 -5.12
N ALA A 79 4.81 -12.55 -4.58
CA ALA A 79 3.43 -12.56 -5.06
C ALA A 79 3.35 -12.26 -6.57
N LYS A 80 4.07 -11.23 -7.04
CA LYS A 80 4.15 -10.85 -8.47
C LYS A 80 4.73 -11.95 -9.37
N LYS A 81 5.48 -12.92 -8.82
CA LYS A 81 6.07 -14.04 -9.56
C LYS A 81 5.17 -15.28 -9.58
N MET A 82 4.16 -15.35 -8.72
CA MET A 82 3.26 -16.51 -8.63
C MET A 82 2.36 -16.59 -9.86
N GLU A 83 2.25 -17.78 -10.46
CA GLU A 83 1.33 -18.03 -11.59
C GLU A 83 -0.12 -17.63 -11.25
N SER A 84 -0.56 -17.91 -10.02
CA SER A 84 -1.89 -17.56 -9.52
C SER A 84 -2.15 -16.04 -9.46
N CYS A 85 -1.10 -15.22 -9.58
CA CYS A 85 -1.14 -13.75 -9.50
C CYS A 85 -0.77 -13.05 -10.82
N LYS A 86 -0.71 -13.76 -11.96
CA LYS A 86 -0.27 -13.14 -13.24
C LYS A 86 -1.36 -12.43 -14.03
N PHE A 87 -2.63 -12.51 -13.63
CA PHE A 87 -3.69 -11.77 -14.30
C PHE A 87 -3.52 -10.26 -14.13
N LEU A 88 -3.86 -9.48 -15.15
CA LEU A 88 -3.61 -8.02 -15.21
C LEU A 88 -4.17 -7.23 -14.02
N VAL A 89 -5.18 -7.75 -13.33
CA VAL A 89 -5.82 -7.14 -12.16
C VAL A 89 -5.33 -7.69 -10.81
N ASP A 90 -4.52 -8.75 -10.84
CA ASP A 90 -4.08 -9.52 -9.68
C ASP A 90 -2.67 -9.13 -9.22
N ASN A 91 -2.45 -7.83 -8.97
CA ASN A 91 -1.21 -7.38 -8.34
C ASN A 91 -1.40 -7.14 -6.82
N PRO A 92 -0.33 -7.17 -6.02
CA PRO A 92 -0.41 -7.01 -4.56
C PRO A 92 -1.04 -5.70 -4.09
N TYR A 93 -1.03 -4.66 -4.92
CA TYR A 93 -1.60 -3.35 -4.61
C TYR A 93 -3.07 -3.23 -4.99
N THR A 94 -3.62 -4.14 -5.79
CA THR A 94 -5.03 -4.08 -6.27
C THR A 94 -5.86 -5.30 -5.91
N LYS A 95 -5.25 -6.45 -5.60
CA LYS A 95 -5.95 -7.70 -5.28
C LYS A 95 -6.71 -7.58 -3.98
N LEU A 96 -8.03 -7.76 -4.04
CA LEU A 96 -8.86 -7.88 -2.85
C LEU A 96 -8.70 -9.25 -2.21
N TYR A 97 -8.72 -9.27 -0.88
CA TYR A 97 -8.74 -10.48 -0.07
C TYR A 97 -9.69 -10.32 1.12
N HIS A 98 -10.09 -11.44 1.67
CA HIS A 98 -10.94 -11.52 2.85
C HIS A 98 -10.11 -11.82 4.10
N TYR A 99 -10.37 -11.08 5.17
CA TYR A 99 -9.73 -11.27 6.47
C TYR A 99 -10.76 -11.05 7.59
N SER A 100 -10.40 -11.44 8.81
CA SER A 100 -11.07 -11.03 10.04
C SER A 100 -10.06 -10.48 11.04
N CYS A 101 -10.53 -9.62 11.94
CA CYS A 101 -9.77 -9.09 13.05
C CYS A 101 -10.55 -9.38 14.35
N SER A 102 -9.88 -9.94 15.35
CA SER A 102 -10.43 -10.09 16.69
C SER A 102 -9.34 -9.87 17.73
N ASN A 103 -9.51 -8.88 18.61
CA ASN A 103 -8.56 -8.56 19.69
C ASN A 103 -7.10 -8.42 19.21
N GLY A 104 -6.88 -7.69 18.11
CA GLY A 104 -5.55 -7.51 17.52
C GLY A 104 -5.00 -8.74 16.77
N GLN A 105 -5.77 -9.82 16.68
CA GLN A 105 -5.41 -11.00 15.92
C GLN A 105 -6.07 -10.98 14.53
N ILE A 106 -5.23 -10.93 13.50
CA ILE A 106 -5.64 -10.99 12.09
C ILE A 106 -5.68 -12.45 11.65
N THR A 107 -6.75 -12.83 10.93
CA THR A 107 -6.88 -14.14 10.28
C THR A 107 -7.25 -13.94 8.80
N CYS A 108 -6.42 -14.47 7.89
CA CYS A 108 -6.75 -14.52 6.46
C CYS A 108 -7.75 -15.63 6.18
N SER A 109 -8.81 -15.33 5.43
CA SER A 109 -9.90 -16.27 5.16
C SER A 109 -9.45 -17.43 4.28
N SER A 110 -9.91 -18.65 4.60
CA SER A 110 -9.75 -19.84 3.75
C SER A 110 -10.54 -19.76 2.44
N LYS A 111 -11.44 -18.78 2.29
CA LYS A 111 -12.18 -18.50 1.05
C LYS A 111 -11.36 -17.72 0.01
N ASN A 112 -10.18 -17.23 0.38
CA ASN A 112 -9.30 -16.53 -0.55
C ASN A 112 -8.76 -17.49 -1.62
N SER A 113 -8.66 -17.02 -2.85
CA SER A 113 -7.85 -17.71 -3.86
C SER A 113 -6.38 -17.73 -3.42
N GLU A 114 -5.57 -18.60 -4.03
CA GLU A 114 -4.14 -18.73 -3.70
C GLU A 114 -3.41 -17.37 -3.68
N CYS A 115 -3.60 -16.55 -4.72
CA CYS A 115 -3.01 -15.22 -4.79
C CYS A 115 -3.49 -14.28 -3.68
N ALA A 116 -4.82 -14.24 -3.45
CA ALA A 116 -5.41 -13.38 -2.42
C ALA A 116 -4.97 -13.82 -1.00
N ALA A 117 -4.84 -15.12 -0.76
CA ALA A 117 -4.37 -15.67 0.50
C ALA A 117 -2.89 -15.33 0.73
N PHE A 118 -2.06 -15.41 -0.30
CA PHE A 118 -0.65 -15.06 -0.21
C PHE A 118 -0.45 -13.58 0.12
N ILE A 119 -1.12 -12.69 -0.62
CA ILE A 119 -1.06 -11.23 -0.39
C ILE A 119 -1.60 -10.87 1.01
N CYS A 120 -2.74 -11.45 1.41
CA CYS A 120 -3.27 -11.25 2.76
C CYS A 120 -2.25 -11.63 3.85
N ASN A 121 -1.49 -12.71 3.65
CA ASN A 121 -0.47 -13.13 4.61
C ASN A 121 0.76 -12.23 4.61
N CYS A 122 1.14 -11.64 3.47
CA CYS A 122 2.15 -10.57 3.43
C CYS A 122 1.72 -9.40 4.33
N ASP A 123 0.51 -8.88 4.12
CA ASP A 123 -0.03 -7.73 4.83
C ASP A 123 -0.24 -8.01 6.32
N ARG A 124 -0.77 -9.20 6.65
CA ARG A 124 -0.93 -9.66 8.03
C ARG A 124 0.41 -9.69 8.76
N THR A 125 1.43 -10.25 8.11
CA THR A 125 2.77 -10.37 8.73
C THR A 125 3.39 -9.00 8.95
N ALA A 126 3.27 -8.09 7.98
CA ALA A 126 3.76 -6.72 8.11
C ALA A 126 3.04 -5.97 9.23
N ALA A 127 1.71 -6.02 9.29
CA ALA A 127 0.92 -5.38 10.36
C ALA A 127 1.31 -5.89 11.76
N MET A 128 1.43 -7.21 11.91
CA MET A 128 1.89 -7.82 13.17
C MET A 128 3.34 -7.45 13.52
N CYS A 129 4.19 -7.21 12.51
CA CYS A 129 5.57 -6.79 12.70
C CYS A 129 5.62 -5.33 13.19
N PHE A 130 4.90 -4.42 12.53
CA PHE A 130 4.80 -3.01 12.92
C PHE A 130 4.34 -2.87 14.38
N ALA A 131 3.37 -3.69 14.80
CA ALA A 131 2.84 -3.66 16.16
C ALA A 131 3.84 -4.01 17.28
N LYS A 132 4.99 -4.60 16.92
CA LYS A 132 6.02 -5.03 17.87
C LYS A 132 7.26 -4.15 17.85
N MET A 133 7.43 -3.33 16.81
CA MET A 133 8.64 -2.55 16.62
C MET A 133 8.46 -1.13 17.17
N PRO A 134 9.51 -0.55 17.78
CA PRO A 134 9.48 0.86 18.16
C PRO A 134 9.40 1.75 16.91
N TYR A 135 8.72 2.88 17.05
CA TYR A 135 8.65 3.92 16.01
C TYR A 135 9.70 5.00 16.28
N ASN A 136 10.58 5.29 15.33
CA ASN A 136 11.51 6.42 15.40
C ASN A 136 11.07 7.56 14.48
N PRO A 137 10.57 8.69 15.00
CA PRO A 137 10.12 9.81 14.16
C PRO A 137 11.23 10.42 13.31
N GLU A 138 12.52 10.26 13.67
CA GLU A 138 13.65 10.76 12.87
C GLU A 138 13.83 10.02 11.54
N HIS A 139 13.28 8.81 11.42
CA HIS A 139 13.34 8.01 10.19
C HIS A 139 12.17 8.33 9.24
N MET A 140 11.22 9.16 9.65
CA MET A 140 10.13 9.60 8.79
C MET A 140 10.64 10.60 7.74
N ARG A 141 10.36 10.35 6.46
CA ARG A 141 10.83 11.15 5.32
C ARG A 141 12.35 11.30 5.28
N LEU A 142 13.05 10.20 5.56
CA LEU A 142 14.50 10.12 5.50
C LEU A 142 15.02 10.47 4.09
N ASP A 143 16.14 11.20 4.02
CA ASP A 143 16.86 11.46 2.78
C ASP A 143 17.46 10.15 2.22
N LYS A 144 16.72 9.51 1.32
CA LYS A 144 17.09 8.19 0.78
C LYS A 144 18.39 8.21 -0.02
N ASP A 145 18.69 9.29 -0.73
CA ASP A 145 19.92 9.39 -1.54
C ASP A 145 21.17 9.42 -0.66
N LYS A 146 21.03 9.95 0.56
CA LYS A 146 22.12 10.01 1.53
C LYS A 146 22.25 8.72 2.33
N TYR A 147 21.14 8.15 2.80
CA TYR A 147 21.15 7.12 3.84
C TYR A 147 20.77 5.71 3.36
N CYS A 148 20.13 5.55 2.19
CA CYS A 148 19.62 4.26 1.72
C CYS A 148 20.48 3.67 0.58
N LYS A 149 21.77 3.47 0.89
CA LYS A 149 22.78 2.91 -0.03
C LYS A 149 23.03 1.44 0.22
#